data_AF-A0A1I6EFL5-F1
#
_entry.id   AF-A0A1I6EFL5-F1
#
_cell.length_a   1.000
_cell.length_b   1.000
_cell.length_c   1.000
_cell.angle_alpha   90.00
_cell.angle_beta   90.00
_cell.angle_gamma   90.00
#
_symmetry.space_group_name_H-M   'P 1'
#
loop_
_entity.id
_entity.type
_entity.pdbx_description
1 polymer ?
#
loop_
_entity_poly.entity_id
_entity_poly.type
_entity_poly.pdbx_seq_one_letter_code
_entity_poly.pdbx_strand_id
1 'polypeptide(L)'
;MVGAFVGAFGLLMLSAFTSVLAGGPLGTKRELVNAAYQAVAGECLNWEKPDLSDAQKVDCAAAHKFEVSGTADITAAYPKEAPFPSGEAWEKIAQDNCAQASTTYMAGKLDPKGKYGVSTLNPDESRWSSGYRQLRCGLQVTAPSGAALPSFGSAKTQDQSNVYDPGVCVALAENNTVGDPIECAKPHAFEIVGVVQHPEGAFVAPEQQDTVMSEKCAAIAAEYTGGADLKAKNLLITWDTRAEESWAVGSRKANCKIGAVPQGEKLVAWEGTVRNPNGAPLTTANPPQTTSVKAQDEPTGAPLHSESGQPPSGESGKPTDSGKPDKPSSTAPPSSTENR
;
A
#
# COMPACT_ATOMS: atom_id res chain seq x y z
N MET A 1 -59.10 82.03 5.90
CA MET A 1 -58.44 82.32 7.19
C MET A 1 -57.58 81.10 7.48
N VAL A 2 -56.32 81.03 7.03
CA VAL A 2 -55.08 81.73 7.50
C VAL A 2 -54.46 81.04 8.73
N GLY A 3 -53.16 80.69 8.62
CA GLY A 3 -52.34 79.94 9.60
C GLY A 3 -51.99 78.53 9.07
N ALA A 4 -50.82 78.21 8.50
CA ALA A 4 -49.47 78.81 8.43
C ALA A 4 -48.64 78.73 9.72
N PHE A 5 -47.62 77.84 9.73
CA PHE A 5 -46.27 77.87 10.38
C PHE A 5 -45.66 76.46 10.14
N VAL A 6 -44.73 76.24 9.19
CA VAL A 6 -43.28 76.57 9.17
C VAL A 6 -42.45 75.73 10.15
N GLY A 7 -41.45 75.01 9.62
CA GLY A 7 -40.52 74.16 10.38
C GLY A 7 -39.57 73.39 9.45
N ALA A 8 -38.73 74.12 8.70
CA ALA A 8 -37.90 73.56 7.64
C ALA A 8 -36.49 73.12 8.11
N PHE A 9 -36.01 72.02 7.53
CA PHE A 9 -34.60 71.71 7.19
C PHE A 9 -33.49 72.40 8.00
N GLY A 10 -32.95 71.67 8.99
CA GLY A 10 -31.62 71.92 9.54
C GLY A 10 -30.53 71.38 8.61
N LEU A 11 -29.64 72.27 8.15
CA LEU A 11 -28.47 71.94 7.35
C LEU A 11 -27.45 71.09 8.13
N LEU A 12 -26.76 70.16 7.44
CA LEU A 12 -25.31 69.94 7.57
C LEU A 12 -24.78 69.04 6.43
N MET A 13 -24.32 69.69 5.35
CA MET A 13 -23.51 69.09 4.29
C MET A 13 -22.15 69.78 4.31
N LEU A 14 -21.10 69.13 4.85
CA LEU A 14 -19.68 69.48 4.65
C LEU A 14 -18.76 68.48 5.38
N SER A 15 -18.41 67.37 4.71
CA SER A 15 -17.30 66.46 5.06
C SER A 15 -17.06 65.49 3.90
N ALA A 16 -16.56 66.00 2.78
CA ALA A 16 -16.06 65.17 1.69
C ALA A 16 -14.55 64.96 1.84
N PHE A 17 -14.06 63.79 1.41
CA PHE A 17 -12.66 63.39 1.32
C PHE A 17 -11.88 63.16 2.62
N THR A 18 -11.84 61.91 3.07
CA THR A 18 -10.57 61.19 3.30
C THR A 18 -10.79 59.67 3.32
N SER A 19 -9.76 58.92 2.92
CA SER A 19 -9.65 57.46 3.12
C SER A 19 -10.61 56.53 2.35
N VAL A 20 -10.48 56.54 1.02
CA VAL A 20 -10.52 55.26 0.29
C VAL A 20 -9.22 54.51 0.62
N LEU A 21 -9.33 53.34 1.27
CA LEU A 21 -8.43 52.16 1.21
C LEU A 21 -8.72 51.22 2.41
N ALA A 22 -8.30 49.95 2.31
CA ALA A 22 -8.41 48.89 3.34
C ALA A 22 -9.79 48.22 3.56
N GLY A 23 -10.69 48.28 2.58
CA GLY A 23 -11.81 47.33 2.43
C GLY A 23 -11.42 46.07 1.64
N GLY A 24 -10.23 45.53 1.85
CA GLY A 24 -9.79 44.30 1.18
C GLY A 24 -10.49 43.08 1.80
N PRO A 25 -11.00 42.12 1.02
CA PRO A 25 -11.45 40.86 1.59
C PRO A 25 -10.24 40.18 2.22
N LEU A 26 -10.22 40.09 3.56
CA LEU A 26 -9.39 39.12 4.28
C LEU A 26 -9.97 37.72 4.06
N GLY A 27 -9.97 37.31 2.79
CA GLY A 27 -9.86 35.92 2.41
C GLY A 27 -8.47 35.46 2.83
N THR A 28 -8.30 35.24 4.14
CA THR A 28 -7.32 34.26 4.59
C THR A 28 -7.64 32.99 3.83
N LYS A 29 -6.80 32.68 2.83
CA LYS A 29 -6.65 31.30 2.37
C LYS A 29 -6.21 30.54 3.60
N ARG A 30 -7.18 30.06 4.38
CA ARG A 30 -6.95 29.13 5.47
C ARG A 30 -6.39 27.91 4.76
N GLU A 31 -5.07 27.77 4.83
CA GLU A 31 -4.34 26.64 4.25
C GLU A 31 -5.11 25.39 4.66
N LEU A 32 -5.60 24.63 3.68
CA LEU A 32 -6.31 23.40 3.96
C LEU A 32 -5.29 22.47 4.59
N VAL A 33 -5.30 22.43 5.92
CA VAL A 33 -4.29 21.69 6.67
C VAL A 33 -4.53 20.21 6.39
N ASN A 34 -3.64 19.63 5.60
CA ASN A 34 -3.77 18.26 5.10
C ASN A 34 -3.98 17.30 6.27
N ALA A 35 -5.00 16.43 6.16
CA ALA A 35 -5.37 15.50 7.22
C ALA A 35 -4.21 14.56 7.59
N ALA A 36 -3.36 14.19 6.62
CA ALA A 36 -2.15 13.40 6.85
C ALA A 36 -1.20 13.99 7.90
N TYR A 37 -1.19 15.31 8.08
CA TYR A 37 -0.32 16.00 9.04
C TYR A 37 -1.02 16.43 10.34
N GLN A 38 -2.33 16.20 10.45
CA GLN A 38 -3.13 16.59 11.63
C GLN A 38 -3.74 15.41 12.35
N ALA A 39 -3.94 14.28 11.67
CA ALA A 39 -4.62 13.12 12.22
C ALA A 39 -3.93 12.60 13.49
N VAL A 40 -4.75 12.10 14.43
CA VAL A 40 -4.34 11.58 15.73
C VAL A 40 -4.65 10.09 15.88
N ALA A 41 -4.10 9.45 16.90
CA ALA A 41 -4.23 8.01 17.11
C ALA A 41 -5.70 7.54 17.10
N GLY A 42 -6.01 6.55 16.26
CA GLY A 42 -7.37 6.04 16.02
C GLY A 42 -8.17 6.75 14.94
N GLU A 43 -7.58 7.69 14.22
CA GLU A 43 -8.17 8.24 12.99
C GLU A 43 -7.68 7.47 11.76
N CYS A 44 -8.62 7.14 10.88
CA CYS A 44 -8.35 6.44 9.63
C CYS A 44 -8.32 7.42 8.46
N LEU A 45 -7.38 7.21 7.54
CA LEU A 45 -7.08 8.09 6.41
C LEU A 45 -7.19 7.34 5.08
N ASN A 46 -7.78 8.00 4.09
CA ASN A 46 -7.75 7.56 2.70
C ASN A 46 -7.32 8.71 1.78
N TRP A 47 -6.76 8.36 0.64
CA TRP A 47 -6.27 9.27 -0.41
C TRP A 47 -6.23 8.50 -1.74
N GLU A 48 -6.34 9.20 -2.87
CA GLU A 48 -6.09 8.60 -4.19
C GLU A 48 -4.74 9.03 -4.77
N LYS A 49 -4.25 10.22 -4.45
CA LYS A 49 -2.98 10.73 -5.00
C LYS A 49 -1.76 10.27 -4.19
N PRO A 50 -0.63 9.96 -4.84
CA PRO A 50 0.60 9.58 -4.14
C PRO A 50 1.21 10.74 -3.34
N ASP A 51 0.90 12.00 -3.65
CA ASP A 51 1.39 13.18 -2.92
C ASP A 51 0.61 13.50 -1.63
N LEU A 52 -0.34 12.64 -1.24
CA LEU A 52 -1.31 12.84 -0.14
C LEU A 52 -2.11 14.15 -0.22
N SER A 53 -2.10 14.90 -1.34
CA SER A 53 -2.72 16.24 -1.37
C SER A 53 -4.25 16.22 -1.27
N ASP A 54 -4.86 15.04 -1.47
CA ASP A 54 -6.29 14.75 -1.27
C ASP A 54 -6.55 13.88 -0.02
N ALA A 55 -5.56 13.65 0.85
CA ALA A 55 -5.71 12.82 2.03
C ALA A 55 -6.74 13.41 3.01
N GLN A 56 -7.68 12.55 3.39
CA GLN A 56 -8.84 12.91 4.19
C GLN A 56 -9.09 11.88 5.29
N LYS A 57 -9.61 12.36 6.42
CA LYS A 57 -10.13 11.48 7.48
C LYS A 57 -11.43 10.83 7.01
N VAL A 58 -11.51 9.52 7.18
CA VAL A 58 -12.71 8.71 6.92
C VAL A 58 -13.12 7.96 8.18
N ASP A 59 -14.33 7.41 8.19
CA ASP A 59 -14.70 6.41 9.20
C ASP A 59 -13.86 5.14 8.97
N CYS A 60 -13.32 4.53 10.02
CA CYS A 60 -12.53 3.31 9.90
C CYS A 60 -13.34 2.12 9.34
N ALA A 61 -14.67 2.11 9.45
CA ALA A 61 -15.51 1.12 8.79
C ALA A 61 -15.59 1.29 7.26
N ALA A 62 -15.22 2.46 6.74
CA ALA A 62 -15.03 2.70 5.30
C ALA A 62 -13.63 2.28 4.84
N ALA A 63 -13.45 2.21 3.52
CA ALA A 63 -12.16 1.91 2.90
C ALA A 63 -11.12 2.99 3.29
N HIS A 64 -10.02 2.54 3.91
CA HIS A 64 -8.91 3.41 4.29
C HIS A 64 -7.57 2.70 4.11
N LYS A 65 -6.53 3.47 3.80
CA LYS A 65 -5.16 2.97 3.55
C LYS A 65 -4.25 3.06 4.78
N PHE A 66 -4.63 3.84 5.79
CA PHE A 66 -3.80 4.07 6.98
C PHE A 66 -4.65 4.32 8.22
N GLU A 67 -4.32 3.67 9.33
CA GLU A 67 -4.85 4.01 10.66
C GLU A 67 -3.73 4.58 11.52
N VAL A 68 -3.89 5.82 12.00
CA VAL A 68 -2.86 6.47 12.83
C VAL A 68 -2.76 5.75 14.18
N SER A 69 -1.55 5.34 14.56
CA SER A 69 -1.23 4.73 15.85
C SER A 69 -0.63 5.74 16.83
N GLY A 70 0.00 6.80 16.32
CA GLY A 70 0.65 7.83 17.12
C GLY A 70 1.45 8.84 16.30
N THR A 71 2.41 9.47 16.95
CA THR A 71 3.28 10.50 16.35
C THR A 71 4.71 10.31 16.82
N ALA A 72 5.70 10.58 15.97
CA ALA A 72 7.11 10.62 16.35
C ALA A 72 7.73 11.98 16.00
N ASP A 73 8.68 12.44 16.82
CA ASP A 73 9.48 13.63 16.54
C ASP A 73 10.94 13.21 16.32
N ILE A 74 11.44 13.38 15.10
CA ILE A 74 12.80 12.99 14.72
C ILE A 74 13.77 14.18 14.67
N THR A 75 13.39 15.36 15.20
CA THR A 75 14.20 16.60 15.19
C THR A 75 15.61 16.39 15.76
N ALA A 76 15.75 15.57 16.80
CA ALA A 76 17.03 15.32 17.45
C ALA A 76 18.03 14.54 16.58
N ALA A 77 17.54 13.70 15.66
CA ALA A 77 18.38 12.91 14.75
C ALA A 77 18.58 13.59 13.38
N TYR A 78 17.64 14.43 12.95
CA TYR A 78 17.63 15.05 11.63
C TYR A 78 17.55 16.59 11.74
N PRO A 79 18.70 17.29 11.78
CA PRO A 79 18.73 18.76 11.80
C PRO A 79 18.07 19.35 10.55
N LYS A 80 17.83 20.68 10.56
CA LYS A 80 17.11 21.36 9.46
C LYS A 80 17.80 21.18 8.11
N GLU A 81 19.13 21.14 8.12
CA GLU A 81 20.02 21.02 6.96
C GLU A 81 20.16 19.57 6.46
N ALA A 82 19.55 18.59 7.14
CA ALA A 82 19.57 17.20 6.69
C ALA A 82 18.93 17.07 5.29
N PRO A 83 19.51 16.26 4.38
CA PRO A 83 18.90 16.00 3.07
C PRO A 83 17.54 15.30 3.24
N PHE A 84 16.67 15.42 2.25
CA PHE A 84 15.42 14.66 2.23
C PHE A 84 15.75 13.15 2.17
N PRO A 85 15.17 12.30 3.04
CA PRO A 85 15.43 10.86 3.02
C PRO A 85 14.93 10.18 1.74
N SER A 86 15.63 9.13 1.29
CA SER A 86 15.13 8.19 0.28
C SER A 86 14.02 7.30 0.86
N GLY A 87 13.28 6.58 0.01
CA GLY A 87 12.25 5.62 0.46
C GLY A 87 12.79 4.57 1.44
N GLU A 88 13.92 3.93 1.14
CA GLU A 88 14.59 2.98 2.06
C GLU A 88 14.95 3.62 3.41
N ALA A 89 15.35 4.90 3.41
CA ALA A 89 15.65 5.63 4.63
C ALA A 89 14.35 5.97 5.40
N TRP A 90 13.26 6.29 4.71
CA TRP A 90 11.95 6.50 5.33
C TRP A 90 11.39 5.23 5.97
N GLU A 91 11.49 4.07 5.31
CA GLU A 91 11.08 2.79 5.90
C GLU A 91 11.89 2.49 7.16
N LYS A 92 13.21 2.70 7.13
CA LYS A 92 14.03 2.57 8.34
C LYS A 92 13.62 3.55 9.45
N ILE A 93 13.35 4.82 9.11
CA ILE A 93 12.85 5.82 10.05
C ILE A 93 11.51 5.37 10.67
N ALA A 94 10.61 4.80 9.87
CA ALA A 94 9.33 4.27 10.33
C ALA A 94 9.52 3.14 11.36
N GLN A 95 10.37 2.16 11.06
CA GLN A 95 10.65 1.07 12.00
C GLN A 95 11.30 1.59 13.30
N ASP A 96 12.35 2.41 13.19
CA ASP A 96 13.11 2.91 14.35
C ASP A 96 12.27 3.80 15.27
N ASN A 97 11.31 4.57 14.73
CA ASN A 97 10.61 5.63 15.49
C ASN A 97 9.13 5.34 15.76
N CYS A 98 8.48 4.45 15.00
CA CYS A 98 7.03 4.20 15.10
C CYS A 98 6.65 2.78 15.53
N ALA A 99 7.57 1.80 15.52
CA ALA A 99 7.26 0.44 15.96
C ALA A 99 6.74 0.38 17.41
N GLN A 100 7.32 1.14 18.34
CA GLN A 100 6.86 1.21 19.73
C GLN A 100 5.45 1.82 19.84
N ALA A 101 5.16 2.88 19.09
CA ALA A 101 3.86 3.54 19.08
C ALA A 101 2.78 2.59 18.54
N SER A 102 3.03 1.95 17.40
CA SER A 102 2.12 0.97 16.79
C SER A 102 1.91 -0.28 17.67
N THR A 103 2.97 -0.81 18.30
CA THR A 103 2.85 -1.93 19.25
C THR A 103 2.02 -1.55 20.48
N THR A 104 2.21 -0.34 21.02
CA THR A 104 1.44 0.17 22.16
C THR A 104 -0.03 0.38 21.80
N TYR A 105 -0.29 0.95 20.62
CA TYR A 105 -1.63 1.15 20.07
C TYR A 105 -2.40 -0.17 19.89
N MET A 106 -1.69 -1.22 19.48
CA MET A 106 -2.20 -2.61 19.36
C MET A 106 -2.19 -3.38 20.68
N ALA A 107 -2.03 -2.71 21.83
CA ALA A 107 -1.98 -3.31 23.17
C ALA A 107 -0.99 -4.48 23.31
N GLY A 108 0.17 -4.38 22.63
CA GLY A 108 1.21 -5.42 22.61
C GLY A 108 0.93 -6.61 21.70
N LYS A 109 -0.15 -6.58 20.91
CA LYS A 109 -0.61 -7.71 20.07
C LYS A 109 -0.39 -7.51 18.57
N LEU A 110 0.51 -6.62 18.13
CA LEU A 110 0.82 -6.49 16.70
C LEU A 110 1.45 -7.79 16.18
N ASP A 111 0.85 -8.40 15.16
CA ASP A 111 1.32 -9.66 14.58
C ASP A 111 2.52 -9.42 13.64
N PRO A 112 3.72 -9.96 13.95
CA PRO A 112 4.92 -9.77 13.13
C PRO A 112 4.83 -10.42 11.73
N LYS A 113 3.84 -11.28 11.49
CA LYS A 113 3.55 -11.91 10.17
C LYS A 113 2.09 -11.63 9.74
N GLY A 114 1.45 -10.63 10.35
CA GLY A 114 0.09 -10.21 10.06
C GLY A 114 -0.04 -9.34 8.81
N LYS A 115 -1.27 -8.90 8.54
CA LYS A 115 -1.61 -8.02 7.41
C LYS A 115 -1.29 -6.54 7.65
N TYR A 116 -1.09 -6.13 8.90
CA TYR A 116 -0.80 -4.73 9.25
C TYR A 116 0.69 -4.52 9.47
N GLY A 117 1.34 -3.80 8.56
CA GLY A 117 2.70 -3.30 8.75
C GLY A 117 2.73 -1.98 9.53
N VAL A 118 3.85 -1.70 10.19
CA VAL A 118 4.16 -0.37 10.74
C VAL A 118 4.62 0.53 9.59
N SER A 119 3.98 1.68 9.43
CA SER A 119 4.25 2.65 8.37
C SER A 119 4.18 4.08 8.92
N THR A 120 4.65 5.05 8.14
CA THR A 120 4.58 6.48 8.48
C THR A 120 4.04 7.35 7.36
N LEU A 121 3.23 8.37 7.73
CA LEU A 121 3.04 9.52 6.86
C LEU A 121 4.13 10.54 7.20
N ASN A 122 5.02 10.72 6.23
CA ASN A 122 6.22 11.54 6.35
C ASN A 122 5.96 12.96 5.83
N PRO A 123 6.77 13.97 6.22
CA PRO A 123 6.70 15.30 5.65
C PRO A 123 7.04 15.30 4.15
N ASP A 124 6.33 16.11 3.36
CA ASP A 124 6.78 16.51 2.02
C ASP A 124 8.11 17.31 2.05
N GLU A 125 8.81 17.42 0.91
CA GLU A 125 10.09 18.13 0.80
C GLU A 125 10.03 19.62 1.25
N SER A 126 8.88 20.28 1.04
CA SER A 126 8.67 21.67 1.45
C SER A 126 8.62 21.80 2.98
N ARG A 127 7.87 20.91 3.63
CA ARG A 127 7.84 20.79 5.10
C ARG A 127 9.21 20.36 5.63
N TRP A 128 9.87 19.40 5.00
CA TRP A 128 11.21 18.97 5.39
C TRP A 128 12.24 20.12 5.33
N SER A 129 12.32 20.86 4.23
CA SER A 129 13.23 22.01 4.10
C SER A 129 12.89 23.17 5.05
N SER A 130 11.63 23.31 5.47
CA SER A 130 11.25 24.26 6.52
C SER A 130 11.78 23.89 7.91
N GLY A 131 12.15 22.62 8.12
CA GLY A 131 12.60 22.05 9.40
C GLY A 131 11.54 21.20 10.12
N TYR A 132 10.45 20.83 9.45
CA TYR A 132 9.41 19.97 10.03
C TYR A 132 9.90 18.51 10.07
N ARG A 133 9.81 17.89 11.26
CA ARG A 133 10.35 16.55 11.58
C ARG A 133 9.36 15.70 12.40
N GLN A 134 8.07 16.03 12.28
CA GLN A 134 6.98 15.34 12.95
C GLN A 134 6.39 14.31 11.98
N LEU A 135 6.34 13.04 12.40
CA LEU A 135 5.77 11.94 11.64
C LEU A 135 4.38 11.59 12.16
N ARG A 136 3.53 10.98 11.32
CA ARG A 136 2.41 10.18 11.80
C ARG A 136 2.77 8.71 11.71
N CYS A 137 2.85 8.06 12.87
CA CYS A 137 2.97 6.63 12.98
C CYS A 137 1.61 5.98 12.69
N GLY A 138 1.60 4.83 12.03
CA GLY A 138 0.36 4.11 11.81
C GLY A 138 0.54 2.66 11.40
N LEU A 139 -0.61 2.11 11.03
CA LEU A 139 -0.79 0.74 10.58
C LEU A 139 -1.41 0.77 9.20
N GLN A 140 -0.86 -0.04 8.31
CA GLN A 140 -1.21 -0.08 6.89
C GLN A 140 -1.23 -1.53 6.43
N VAL A 141 -2.17 -1.87 5.55
CA VAL A 141 -2.13 -3.13 4.82
C VAL A 141 -1.37 -2.87 3.52
N THR A 142 -0.28 -3.59 3.29
CA THR A 142 0.52 -3.51 2.06
C THR A 142 0.41 -4.79 1.26
N ALA A 143 0.46 -4.67 -0.06
CA ALA A 143 0.71 -5.79 -0.95
C ALA A 143 2.19 -6.18 -0.90
N PRO A 144 2.60 -7.38 -1.38
CA PRO A 144 4.00 -7.78 -1.46
C PRO A 144 4.93 -6.80 -2.21
N SER A 145 4.41 -5.97 -3.13
CA SER A 145 5.14 -4.87 -3.77
C SER A 145 5.39 -3.63 -2.90
N GLY A 146 4.81 -3.56 -1.70
CA GLY A 146 4.72 -2.35 -0.87
C GLY A 146 3.45 -1.51 -1.12
N ALA A 147 2.68 -1.79 -2.19
CA ALA A 147 1.51 -0.99 -2.54
C ALA A 147 0.45 -0.94 -1.43
N ALA A 148 -0.09 0.26 -1.15
CA ALA A 148 -1.14 0.46 -0.17
C ALA A 148 -2.45 -0.24 -0.55
N LEU A 149 -2.87 -1.24 0.23
CA LEU A 149 -4.15 -1.92 0.06
C LEU A 149 -5.26 -1.25 0.90
N PRO A 150 -6.51 -1.19 0.39
CA PRO A 150 -7.64 -0.71 1.17
C PRO A 150 -7.97 -1.70 2.30
N SER A 151 -8.17 -1.16 3.50
CA SER A 151 -8.53 -1.87 4.71
C SER A 151 -9.83 -1.33 5.31
N PHE A 152 -10.48 -2.13 6.18
CA PHE A 152 -11.80 -1.86 6.73
C PHE A 152 -11.89 -2.31 8.19
N GLY A 153 -12.55 -1.50 9.03
CA GLY A 153 -12.54 -1.59 10.48
C GLY A 153 -11.19 -1.23 11.10
N SER A 154 -11.20 -0.86 12.39
CA SER A 154 -9.96 -0.51 13.10
C SER A 154 -9.09 -1.75 13.36
N ALA A 155 -7.79 -1.63 13.10
CA ALA A 155 -6.76 -2.62 13.36
C ALA A 155 -6.77 -3.15 14.80
N LYS A 156 -7.14 -2.33 15.79
CA LYS A 156 -7.31 -2.75 17.20
C LYS A 156 -8.37 -3.84 17.41
N THR A 157 -9.30 -3.97 16.47
CA THR A 157 -10.47 -4.86 16.56
C THR A 157 -10.52 -5.92 15.45
N GLN A 158 -9.76 -5.71 14.38
CA GLN A 158 -9.71 -6.60 13.24
C GLN A 158 -8.79 -7.80 13.48
N ASP A 159 -9.16 -8.95 12.93
CA ASP A 159 -8.26 -10.09 12.82
C ASP A 159 -7.06 -9.71 11.93
N GLN A 160 -5.85 -9.95 12.44
CA GLN A 160 -4.60 -9.51 11.82
C GLN A 160 -4.01 -10.55 10.86
N SER A 161 -4.61 -11.73 10.72
CA SER A 161 -4.09 -12.78 9.84
C SER A 161 -3.91 -12.24 8.42
N ASN A 162 -2.75 -12.48 7.82
CA ASN A 162 -2.55 -12.16 6.41
C ASN A 162 -3.30 -13.19 5.55
N VAL A 163 -4.54 -12.85 5.21
CA VAL A 163 -5.49 -13.59 4.39
C VAL A 163 -6.24 -12.65 3.46
N TYR A 164 -6.66 -13.17 2.32
CA TYR A 164 -7.44 -12.45 1.32
C TYR A 164 -8.86 -13.00 1.27
N ASP A 165 -9.80 -12.19 0.79
CA ASP A 165 -11.16 -12.66 0.57
C ASP A 165 -11.22 -13.67 -0.61
N PRO A 166 -12.17 -14.62 -0.60
CA PRO A 166 -12.35 -15.54 -1.72
C PRO A 166 -12.60 -14.80 -3.03
N GLY A 167 -12.15 -15.36 -4.16
CA GLY A 167 -12.20 -14.73 -5.47
C GLY A 167 -11.12 -13.70 -5.76
N VAL A 168 -10.25 -13.39 -4.79
CA VAL A 168 -9.00 -12.68 -5.07
C VAL A 168 -8.02 -13.64 -5.73
N CYS A 169 -7.36 -13.20 -6.81
CA CYS A 169 -6.18 -13.88 -7.35
C CYS A 169 -4.92 -13.09 -6.97
N VAL A 170 -3.81 -13.78 -6.72
CA VAL A 170 -2.54 -13.18 -6.31
C VAL A 170 -1.43 -13.54 -7.30
N ALA A 171 -0.68 -12.53 -7.74
CA ALA A 171 0.30 -12.63 -8.82
C ALA A 171 1.45 -13.61 -8.48
N LEU A 172 2.21 -13.99 -9.51
CA LEU A 172 3.54 -14.58 -9.35
C LEU A 172 4.58 -13.48 -9.51
N ALA A 173 5.31 -13.17 -8.44
CA ALA A 173 6.38 -12.17 -8.45
C ALA A 173 7.66 -12.72 -9.13
N GLU A 174 8.51 -11.82 -9.63
CA GLU A 174 9.71 -12.16 -10.43
C GLU A 174 10.70 -13.09 -9.71
N ASN A 175 10.77 -12.98 -8.38
CA ASN A 175 11.57 -13.79 -7.48
C ASN A 175 10.94 -15.16 -7.13
N ASN A 176 9.90 -15.60 -7.85
CA ASN A 176 9.14 -16.84 -7.58
C ASN A 176 8.44 -16.82 -6.20
N THR A 177 7.92 -15.67 -5.76
CA THR A 177 7.05 -15.59 -4.58
C THR A 177 5.62 -15.18 -4.94
N VAL A 178 4.70 -15.25 -3.96
CA VAL A 178 3.36 -14.70 -4.11
C VAL A 178 3.45 -13.17 -4.17
N GLY A 179 2.85 -12.58 -5.19
CA GLY A 179 2.77 -11.14 -5.40
C GLY A 179 1.39 -10.56 -5.10
N ASP A 180 1.17 -9.34 -5.59
CA ASP A 180 -0.01 -8.53 -5.32
C ASP A 180 -1.35 -9.14 -5.79
N PRO A 181 -2.48 -8.72 -5.21
CA PRO A 181 -3.81 -8.92 -5.77
C PRO A 181 -3.88 -8.48 -7.25
N ILE A 182 -4.34 -9.39 -8.11
CA ILE A 182 -4.41 -9.22 -9.55
C ILE A 182 -5.74 -9.75 -10.11
N GLU A 183 -6.16 -9.23 -11.26
CA GLU A 183 -7.29 -9.78 -12.01
C GLU A 183 -6.99 -11.23 -12.42
N CYS A 184 -7.84 -12.19 -12.05
CA CYS A 184 -7.68 -13.62 -12.35
C CYS A 184 -7.53 -13.94 -13.86
N ALA A 185 -7.99 -13.06 -14.75
CA ALA A 185 -7.78 -13.18 -16.19
C ALA A 185 -6.32 -12.99 -16.64
N LYS A 186 -5.43 -12.54 -15.75
CA LYS A 186 -3.97 -12.39 -15.97
C LYS A 186 -3.20 -13.56 -15.33
N PRO A 187 -1.95 -13.82 -15.73
CA PRO A 187 -1.10 -14.82 -15.09
C PRO A 187 -0.94 -14.56 -13.59
N HIS A 188 -1.30 -15.54 -12.77
CA HIS A 188 -1.27 -15.43 -11.32
C HIS A 188 -0.84 -16.77 -10.66
N ALA A 189 -0.32 -16.71 -9.43
CA ALA A 189 0.16 -17.89 -8.72
C ALA A 189 -1.01 -18.69 -8.11
N PHE A 190 -1.93 -18.00 -7.44
CA PHE A 190 -3.03 -18.62 -6.71
C PHE A 190 -4.34 -17.84 -6.84
N GLU A 191 -5.45 -18.56 -6.97
CA GLU A 191 -6.80 -18.07 -6.70
C GLU A 191 -7.18 -18.46 -5.26
N ILE A 192 -7.65 -17.49 -4.48
CA ILE A 192 -8.10 -17.70 -3.09
C ILE A 192 -9.56 -18.19 -3.14
N VAL A 193 -9.82 -19.38 -2.60
CA VAL A 193 -11.14 -20.04 -2.70
C VAL A 193 -11.92 -20.07 -1.38
N GLY A 194 -11.26 -19.76 -0.26
CA GLY A 194 -11.88 -19.70 1.06
C GLY A 194 -10.89 -19.28 2.14
N VAL A 195 -11.41 -19.02 3.33
CA VAL A 195 -10.61 -18.73 4.52
C VAL A 195 -11.07 -19.65 5.64
N VAL A 196 -10.15 -20.40 6.22
CA VAL A 196 -10.42 -21.28 7.37
C VAL A 196 -10.03 -20.57 8.65
N GLN A 197 -10.96 -20.53 9.59
CA GLN A 197 -10.72 -20.18 10.99
C GLN A 197 -10.18 -21.41 11.74
N HIS A 198 -8.97 -21.31 12.29
CA HIS A 198 -8.45 -22.24 13.28
C HIS A 198 -9.15 -22.07 14.63
N PRO A 199 -9.24 -23.14 15.45
CA PRO A 199 -9.87 -23.07 16.77
C PRO A 199 -9.12 -22.14 17.73
N GLU A 200 -9.84 -21.64 18.73
CA GLU A 200 -9.26 -20.97 19.88
C GLU A 200 -8.39 -21.91 20.73
N GLY A 201 -7.43 -21.34 21.48
CA GLY A 201 -6.60 -22.07 22.43
C GLY A 201 -5.12 -22.14 22.05
N ALA A 202 -4.47 -23.22 22.47
CA ALA A 202 -3.02 -23.44 22.32
C ALA A 202 -2.59 -23.57 20.85
N PHE A 203 -1.32 -23.27 20.57
CA PHE A 203 -0.75 -23.42 19.24
C PHE A 203 -0.82 -24.88 18.75
N VAL A 204 -1.18 -25.05 17.48
CA VAL A 204 -1.28 -26.35 16.81
C VAL A 204 -0.09 -26.46 15.85
N ALA A 205 0.68 -27.54 15.93
CA ALA A 205 1.87 -27.72 15.10
C ALA A 205 1.52 -27.77 13.59
N PRO A 206 2.41 -27.34 12.68
CA PRO A 206 2.16 -27.31 11.24
C PRO A 206 1.53 -28.58 10.66
N GLU A 207 2.03 -29.76 11.04
CA GLU A 207 1.58 -31.06 10.53
C GLU A 207 0.13 -31.38 10.96
N GLN A 208 -0.27 -30.88 12.15
CA GLN A 208 -1.63 -30.97 12.66
C GLN A 208 -2.55 -29.94 12.00
N GLN A 209 -2.02 -28.74 11.68
CA GLN A 209 -2.75 -27.76 10.87
C GLN A 209 -3.02 -28.33 9.48
N ASP A 210 -2.03 -28.92 8.81
CA ASP A 210 -2.15 -29.51 7.47
C ASP A 210 -3.22 -30.60 7.40
N THR A 211 -3.32 -31.43 8.44
CA THR A 211 -4.39 -32.45 8.54
C THR A 211 -5.77 -31.78 8.48
N VAL A 212 -6.02 -30.75 9.29
CA VAL A 212 -7.30 -30.02 9.34
C VAL A 212 -7.55 -29.18 8.09
N MET A 213 -6.50 -28.55 7.55
CA MET A 213 -6.58 -27.67 6.38
C MET A 213 -6.83 -28.47 5.10
N SER A 214 -6.23 -29.65 4.96
CA SER A 214 -6.45 -30.51 3.79
C SER A 214 -7.92 -30.91 3.62
N GLU A 215 -8.59 -31.33 4.69
CA GLU A 215 -10.00 -31.70 4.69
C GLU A 215 -10.90 -30.47 4.41
N LYS A 216 -10.71 -29.38 5.16
CA LYS A 216 -11.53 -28.17 5.04
C LYS A 216 -11.37 -27.50 3.68
N CYS A 217 -10.13 -27.35 3.21
CA CYS A 217 -9.87 -26.73 1.90
C CYS A 217 -10.33 -27.62 0.74
N ALA A 218 -10.32 -28.95 0.87
CA ALA A 218 -10.93 -29.83 -0.12
C ALA A 218 -12.45 -29.61 -0.24
N ALA A 219 -13.17 -29.51 0.88
CA ALA A 219 -14.61 -29.24 0.90
C ALA A 219 -14.93 -27.85 0.33
N ILE A 220 -14.23 -26.81 0.79
CA ILE A 220 -14.36 -25.43 0.32
C ILE A 220 -14.09 -25.32 -1.19
N ALA A 221 -13.02 -25.95 -1.69
CA ALA A 221 -12.70 -25.96 -3.11
C ALA A 221 -13.77 -26.69 -3.94
N ALA A 222 -14.32 -27.80 -3.46
CA ALA A 222 -15.40 -28.50 -4.14
C ALA A 222 -16.66 -27.62 -4.29
N GLU A 223 -17.04 -26.89 -3.24
CA GLU A 223 -18.15 -25.93 -3.29
C GLU A 223 -17.84 -24.75 -4.24
N TYR A 224 -16.70 -24.09 -4.07
CA TYR A 224 -16.28 -22.93 -4.85
C TYR A 224 -16.21 -23.23 -6.36
N THR A 225 -15.71 -24.40 -6.72
CA THR A 225 -15.51 -24.82 -8.12
C THR A 225 -16.71 -25.55 -8.74
N GLY A 226 -17.72 -25.91 -7.93
CA GLY A 226 -18.82 -26.77 -8.37
C GLY A 226 -18.38 -28.20 -8.71
N GLY A 227 -17.34 -28.71 -8.04
CA GLY A 227 -16.78 -30.04 -8.26
C GLY A 227 -15.94 -30.18 -9.52
N ALA A 228 -15.25 -29.11 -9.96
CA ALA A 228 -14.41 -29.17 -11.16
C ALA A 228 -13.21 -30.12 -10.98
N ASP A 229 -12.85 -30.88 -12.03
CA ASP A 229 -11.63 -31.67 -12.03
C ASP A 229 -10.40 -30.76 -12.18
N LEU A 230 -9.81 -30.41 -11.03
CA LEU A 230 -8.60 -29.61 -10.94
C LEU A 230 -7.38 -30.33 -11.54
N LYS A 231 -7.31 -31.67 -11.43
CA LYS A 231 -6.18 -32.45 -11.95
C LYS A 231 -6.18 -32.44 -13.47
N ALA A 232 -7.35 -32.55 -14.11
CA ALA A 232 -7.49 -32.40 -15.55
C ALA A 232 -7.09 -30.98 -16.06
N LYS A 233 -7.07 -29.98 -15.17
CA LYS A 233 -6.59 -28.61 -15.44
C LYS A 233 -5.13 -28.37 -15.06
N ASN A 234 -4.40 -29.38 -14.56
CA ASN A 234 -3.07 -29.25 -13.94
C ASN A 234 -3.02 -28.27 -12.74
N LEU A 235 -4.12 -28.20 -11.98
CA LEU A 235 -4.26 -27.40 -10.77
C LEU A 235 -4.33 -28.29 -9.53
N LEU A 236 -3.90 -27.74 -8.39
CA LEU A 236 -3.97 -28.37 -7.07
C LEU A 236 -4.59 -27.45 -6.03
N ILE A 237 -5.05 -28.03 -4.93
CA ILE A 237 -5.49 -27.31 -3.72
C ILE A 237 -4.30 -27.23 -2.78
N THR A 238 -4.07 -26.05 -2.21
CA THR A 238 -3.06 -25.79 -1.18
C THR A 238 -3.60 -24.77 -0.19
N TRP A 239 -2.85 -24.48 0.87
CA TRP A 239 -3.28 -23.59 1.95
C TRP A 239 -2.11 -22.80 2.53
N ASP A 240 -2.42 -21.86 3.42
CA ASP A 240 -1.43 -21.26 4.31
C ASP A 240 -1.42 -21.98 5.67
N THR A 241 -0.27 -22.00 6.32
CA THR A 241 -0.11 -22.42 7.72
C THR A 241 0.04 -21.18 8.60
N ARG A 242 -0.34 -21.24 9.88
CA ARG A 242 -0.12 -20.17 10.87
C ARG A 242 1.11 -20.46 11.72
N ALA A 243 1.94 -19.44 11.91
CA ALA A 243 3.12 -19.50 12.76
C ALA A 243 2.74 -19.27 14.23
N GLU A 244 3.58 -19.73 15.15
CA GLU A 244 3.33 -19.67 16.60
C GLU A 244 3.23 -18.22 17.12
N GLU A 245 4.01 -17.29 16.57
CA GLU A 245 4.02 -15.89 17.02
C GLU A 245 2.71 -15.18 16.63
N SER A 246 2.24 -15.40 15.40
CA SER A 246 0.92 -14.97 14.94
C SER A 246 -0.20 -15.62 15.76
N TRP A 247 -0.02 -16.90 16.13
CA TRP A 247 -0.96 -17.58 17.00
C TRP A 247 -0.99 -16.95 18.40
N ALA A 248 0.16 -16.59 18.99
CA ALA A 248 0.24 -15.99 20.31
C ALA A 248 -0.54 -14.65 20.43
N VAL A 249 -0.63 -13.87 19.35
CA VAL A 249 -1.33 -12.56 19.36
C VAL A 249 -2.80 -12.60 18.91
N GLY A 250 -3.26 -13.70 18.31
CA GLY A 250 -4.67 -13.93 17.99
C GLY A 250 -4.99 -14.15 16.51
N SER A 251 -4.02 -14.12 15.61
CA SER A 251 -4.24 -14.46 14.20
C SER A 251 -4.51 -15.96 14.05
N ARG A 252 -5.66 -16.31 13.46
CA ARG A 252 -6.16 -17.69 13.34
C ARG A 252 -6.68 -18.05 11.96
N LYS A 253 -6.63 -17.13 10.99
CA LYS A 253 -7.18 -17.35 9.66
C LYS A 253 -6.09 -17.74 8.67
N ALA A 254 -6.39 -18.74 7.85
CA ALA A 254 -5.52 -19.21 6.78
C ALA A 254 -6.31 -19.34 5.47
N ASN A 255 -5.69 -18.98 4.33
CA ASN A 255 -6.35 -19.13 3.04
C ASN A 255 -6.39 -20.60 2.61
N CYS A 256 -7.49 -21.00 1.99
CA CYS A 256 -7.54 -22.10 1.03
C CYS A 256 -7.31 -21.53 -0.37
N LYS A 257 -6.44 -22.16 -1.14
CA LYS A 257 -5.91 -21.63 -2.40
C LYS A 257 -5.91 -22.71 -3.48
N ILE A 258 -6.10 -22.30 -4.74
CA ILE A 258 -5.87 -23.15 -5.90
C ILE A 258 -4.77 -22.54 -6.75
N GLY A 259 -3.79 -23.36 -7.15
CA GLY A 259 -2.67 -22.96 -7.99
C GLY A 259 -2.28 -24.05 -8.97
N ALA A 260 -1.47 -23.73 -9.97
CA ALA A 260 -0.91 -24.73 -10.86
C ALA A 260 0.06 -25.67 -10.12
N VAL A 261 0.20 -26.90 -10.61
CA VAL A 261 1.19 -27.86 -10.09
C VAL A 261 2.61 -27.25 -10.28
N PRO A 262 3.40 -27.12 -9.19
CA PRO A 262 4.71 -26.48 -9.25
C PRO A 262 5.73 -27.33 -10.03
N GLN A 263 6.74 -26.65 -10.60
CA GLN A 263 7.86 -27.29 -11.30
C GLN A 263 9.05 -27.41 -10.34
N GLY A 264 9.09 -28.50 -9.58
CA GLY A 264 9.99 -28.64 -8.45
C GLY A 264 9.61 -27.63 -7.36
N GLU A 265 10.55 -26.77 -6.96
CA GLU A 265 10.32 -25.69 -5.99
C GLU A 265 9.71 -24.42 -6.64
N LYS A 266 9.58 -24.39 -7.97
CA LYS A 266 9.09 -23.20 -8.69
C LYS A 266 7.58 -23.16 -8.79
N LEU A 267 7.01 -22.01 -8.44
CA LEU A 267 5.60 -21.71 -8.66
C LEU A 267 5.38 -21.51 -10.17
N VAL A 268 4.20 -21.90 -10.66
CA VAL A 268 3.81 -21.76 -12.06
C VAL A 268 2.61 -20.84 -12.12
N ALA A 269 2.69 -19.78 -12.92
CA ALA A 269 1.55 -18.90 -13.16
C ALA A 269 0.53 -19.58 -14.08
N TRP A 270 -0.75 -19.32 -13.83
CA TRP A 270 -1.87 -19.76 -14.67
C TRP A 270 -2.87 -18.62 -14.86
N GLU A 271 -3.81 -18.79 -15.80
CA GLU A 271 -4.79 -17.76 -16.18
C GLU A 271 -6.23 -18.29 -16.05
N GLY A 272 -7.15 -17.38 -15.77
CA GLY A 272 -8.58 -17.66 -15.65
C GLY A 272 -9.04 -17.81 -14.21
N THR A 273 -10.17 -18.45 -13.99
CA THR A 273 -10.69 -18.74 -12.64
C THR A 273 -11.28 -20.15 -12.62
N VAL A 274 -11.15 -20.82 -11.47
CA VAL A 274 -11.81 -22.10 -11.21
C VAL A 274 -13.20 -21.95 -10.60
N ARG A 275 -13.65 -20.72 -10.33
CA ARG A 275 -14.97 -20.43 -9.79
C ARG A 275 -16.08 -21.01 -10.66
N ASN A 276 -17.04 -21.68 -10.02
CA ASN A 276 -18.30 -22.04 -10.67
C ASN A 276 -19.08 -20.76 -11.06
N PRO A 277 -19.34 -20.50 -12.36
CA PRO A 277 -20.08 -19.31 -12.80
C PRO A 277 -21.55 -19.32 -12.33
N ASN A 278 -22.08 -20.49 -11.95
CA ASN A 278 -23.42 -20.67 -11.38
C ASN A 278 -23.39 -20.83 -9.84
N GLY A 279 -22.24 -20.60 -9.20
CA GLY A 279 -22.11 -20.69 -7.74
C GLY A 279 -22.83 -19.55 -7.03
N ALA A 280 -23.17 -19.76 -5.74
CA ALA A 280 -23.72 -18.71 -4.90
C ALA A 280 -22.75 -17.50 -4.81
N PRO A 281 -23.24 -16.26 -4.57
CA PRO A 281 -22.39 -15.10 -4.34
C PRO A 281 -21.36 -15.35 -3.23
N LEU A 282 -20.18 -14.75 -3.32
CA LEU A 282 -19.16 -14.91 -2.28
C LEU A 282 -19.52 -14.07 -1.06
N THR A 283 -19.42 -14.68 0.11
CA THR A 283 -19.31 -13.97 1.38
C THR A 283 -17.87 -13.47 1.49
N THR A 284 -17.67 -12.18 1.23
CA THR A 284 -16.40 -11.48 1.43
C THR A 284 -16.48 -10.66 2.71
N ALA A 285 -15.39 -10.59 3.47
CA ALA A 285 -15.28 -9.73 4.65
C ALA A 285 -15.17 -8.24 4.25
N ASN A 286 -14.63 -7.97 3.06
CA ASN A 286 -14.43 -6.64 2.51
C ASN A 286 -14.93 -6.58 1.05
N PRO A 287 -15.19 -5.38 0.49
CA PRO A 287 -15.30 -5.20 -0.95
C PRO A 287 -14.10 -5.84 -1.70
N PRO A 288 -14.30 -6.44 -2.90
CA PRO A 288 -13.24 -7.15 -3.59
C PRO A 288 -11.99 -6.30 -3.84
N GLN A 289 -10.83 -6.73 -3.33
CA GLN A 289 -9.54 -6.08 -3.57
C GLN A 289 -9.00 -6.29 -5.01
N THR A 290 -9.85 -6.76 -5.93
CA THR A 290 -9.50 -7.14 -7.31
C THR A 290 -9.35 -5.96 -8.28
N THR A 291 -9.55 -4.73 -7.82
CA THR A 291 -9.26 -3.54 -8.64
C THR A 291 -7.75 -3.32 -8.71
N SER A 292 -7.13 -3.80 -9.80
CA SER A 292 -5.74 -3.55 -10.22
C SER A 292 -5.03 -2.47 -9.40
N VAL A 293 -4.46 -2.87 -8.25
CA VAL A 293 -3.75 -1.95 -7.37
C VAL A 293 -2.42 -1.67 -8.05
N LYS A 294 -2.36 -0.58 -8.80
CA LYS A 294 -1.07 -0.05 -9.25
C LYS A 294 -0.25 0.20 -8.00
N ALA A 295 1.03 -0.18 -8.04
CA ALA A 295 2.00 0.31 -7.07
C ALA A 295 1.86 1.83 -7.01
N GLN A 296 1.36 2.32 -5.87
CA GLN A 296 1.50 3.71 -5.53
C GLN A 296 2.91 3.78 -4.95
N ASP A 297 3.76 4.64 -5.53
CA ASP A 297 4.98 5.05 -4.86
C ASP A 297 4.62 5.47 -3.42
N GLU A 298 5.52 5.21 -2.47
CA GLU A 298 5.33 5.59 -1.06
C GLU A 298 4.76 7.02 -0.96
N PRO A 299 3.84 7.30 -0.03
CA PRO A 299 3.09 8.56 0.00
C PRO A 299 3.92 9.84 0.31
N THR A 300 5.24 9.74 0.26
CA THR A 300 6.16 10.87 0.06
C THR A 300 6.19 11.25 -1.41
N GLY A 301 5.74 12.47 -1.75
CA GLY A 301 5.67 12.95 -3.13
C GLY A 301 6.95 12.66 -3.94
N ALA A 302 6.75 12.18 -5.17
CA ALA A 302 7.82 11.71 -6.05
C ALA A 302 8.97 12.74 -6.19
N PRO A 303 10.25 12.29 -6.21
CA PRO A 303 11.39 13.19 -6.26
C PRO A 303 11.35 14.04 -7.53
N LEU A 304 11.21 15.36 -7.36
CA LEU A 304 11.40 16.29 -8.45
C LEU A 304 12.91 16.50 -8.65
N HIS A 305 13.37 16.13 -9.85
CA HIS A 305 14.69 16.37 -10.42
C HIS A 305 15.80 15.35 -10.08
N SER A 306 15.98 14.42 -11.02
CA SER A 306 17.33 14.04 -11.51
C SER A 306 17.31 13.69 -13.00
N GLU A 307 16.73 14.58 -13.83
CA GLU A 307 17.08 14.63 -15.26
C GLU A 307 18.53 15.12 -15.39
N SER A 308 19.48 14.19 -15.30
CA SER A 308 20.90 14.45 -15.53
C SER A 308 21.28 14.24 -17.00
N GLY A 309 20.93 15.23 -17.82
CA GLY A 309 21.73 15.61 -19.00
C GLY A 309 21.69 14.72 -20.24
N GLN A 310 20.68 14.95 -21.10
CA GLN A 310 20.86 14.84 -22.55
C GLN A 310 21.32 16.23 -23.09
N PRO A 311 22.54 16.41 -23.61
CA PRO A 311 22.94 17.69 -24.20
C PRO A 311 22.23 17.91 -25.56
N PRO A 312 21.90 19.17 -25.92
CA PRO A 312 21.10 19.46 -27.10
C PRO A 312 21.88 19.26 -28.42
N SER A 313 21.14 18.92 -29.46
CA SER A 313 21.62 18.69 -30.82
C SER A 313 22.25 19.92 -31.46
N GLY A 314 23.50 19.78 -31.93
CA GLY A 314 24.14 20.66 -32.91
C GLY A 314 24.35 19.92 -34.24
N GLU A 315 23.68 20.38 -35.29
CA GLU A 315 23.63 19.75 -36.62
C GLU A 315 24.89 20.02 -37.45
N SER A 316 25.52 18.99 -38.03
CA SER A 316 26.13 18.99 -39.39
C SER A 316 26.92 17.71 -39.70
N GLY A 317 26.75 17.16 -40.91
CA GLY A 317 27.80 16.35 -41.57
C GLY A 317 27.61 14.81 -41.66
N LYS A 318 26.87 14.36 -42.67
CA LYS A 318 27.06 13.06 -43.37
C LYS A 318 27.70 13.37 -44.74
N PRO A 319 28.29 12.44 -45.54
CA PRO A 319 28.75 11.05 -45.35
C PRO A 319 30.31 10.97 -45.48
N THR A 320 31.05 9.85 -45.59
CA THR A 320 30.95 8.57 -46.35
C THR A 320 31.89 7.52 -45.70
N ASP A 321 31.45 6.29 -45.47
CA ASP A 321 31.78 5.08 -46.26
C ASP A 321 33.28 4.76 -46.47
N SER A 322 33.76 3.64 -45.89
CA SER A 322 34.66 2.65 -46.50
C SER A 322 35.18 1.60 -45.50
N GLY A 323 35.15 0.31 -45.87
CA GLY A 323 36.24 -0.63 -45.58
C GLY A 323 36.30 -1.41 -44.25
N LYS A 324 35.68 -2.60 -44.24
CA LYS A 324 36.19 -3.81 -43.53
C LYS A 324 37.46 -4.29 -44.30
N PRO A 325 38.59 -4.79 -43.71
CA PRO A 325 38.66 -6.07 -42.95
C PRO A 325 39.83 -6.19 -41.90
N ASP A 326 40.11 -7.28 -41.15
CA ASP A 326 39.35 -8.47 -40.70
C ASP A 326 39.90 -9.07 -39.37
N LYS A 327 39.42 -10.27 -38.99
CA LYS A 327 39.91 -11.20 -37.94
C LYS A 327 41.25 -11.90 -38.33
N PRO A 328 41.89 -12.73 -37.46
CA PRO A 328 41.76 -12.91 -36.01
C PRO A 328 43.12 -12.91 -35.25
N SER A 329 43.08 -13.03 -33.91
CA SER A 329 44.10 -13.79 -33.16
C SER A 329 43.53 -14.43 -31.90
N SER A 330 44.17 -15.52 -31.48
CA SER A 330 43.72 -16.48 -30.46
C SER A 330 44.80 -16.67 -29.41
N THR A 331 44.44 -16.74 -28.13
CA THR A 331 45.30 -17.39 -27.12
C THR A 331 44.46 -17.99 -25.99
N ALA A 332 44.67 -19.29 -25.74
CA ALA A 332 44.38 -19.97 -24.47
C ALA A 332 45.67 -20.63 -23.99
N PRO A 333 45.90 -20.77 -22.67
CA PRO A 333 46.38 -22.05 -22.10
C PRO A 333 45.91 -22.26 -20.63
N PRO A 334 46.38 -23.29 -19.87
CA PRO A 334 46.29 -24.73 -20.16
C PRO A 334 45.96 -25.61 -18.91
N SER A 335 45.55 -26.88 -19.12
CA SER A 335 45.91 -28.07 -18.28
C SER A 335 45.29 -29.36 -18.87
N SER A 336 46.08 -30.18 -19.58
CA SER A 336 46.57 -31.52 -19.16
C SER A 336 45.47 -32.53 -18.72
N THR A 337 45.11 -33.57 -19.50
CA THR A 337 45.83 -34.85 -19.75
C THR A 337 46.21 -35.63 -18.47
N GLU A 338 46.07 -36.97 -18.37
CA GLU A 338 45.70 -38.00 -19.37
C GLU A 338 45.24 -39.34 -18.72
N ASN A 339 44.48 -40.15 -19.49
CA ASN A 339 44.47 -41.62 -19.60
C ASN A 339 44.69 -42.52 -18.35
N ARG A 340 43.83 -43.51 -18.11
CA ARG A 340 43.63 -44.66 -19.03
C ARG A 340 42.23 -45.29 -18.93
#